data_AF-A0A7C2YDG4-F1
#
_entry.id   AF-A0A7C2YDG4-F1
#
_cell.length_a   1.000
_cell.length_b   1.000
_cell.length_c   1.000
_cell.angle_alpha   90.00
_cell.angle_beta   90.00
_cell.angle_gamma   90.00
#
_symmetry.space_group_name_H-M   'P 1'
#
loop_
_entity.id
_entity.type
_entity.pdbx_description
1 polymer ?
#
loop_
_entity_poly.entity_id
_entity_poly.type
_entity_poly.pdbx_seq_one_letter_code
_entity_poly.pdbx_strand_id
1 'polypeptide(L)'
;MPFRNFFAKLGQYSNLALALIGSFSFVLYLFLGRLGIASVPDRITETMYYFFALLAALFLLLLGAAMTVKAAAPNRRDQRIALLVIVVGAVLFRLALLGQSPWLSNDVYRYLWDAQLVDHGVNPYSFPPAADELAGFRDATIYPKMDHKNVHSVYPPFLQLLFWTGRKISQIFYLQAFLGLKLIFVLADLCLVLVLFRLLEQVKLDSRWAILYAWHPLPIIEIAGSGHTDGAGALTLVFAVIFLLQRKYFFAIIFLALGFLVKFFSVLFLPFIFVAAWKDLNLKKAGQLAALFVFILAVSYAPFVAAGEKLWSGLQVYSDKWRFNDGFFSLIFAGVHRLLPDGLVKSLMIPSGWDITIEALTTRRIDLALIISKAI
;
A
#
# COMPACT_ATOMS: atom_id res chain seq x y z
N MET A 1 35.81 16.03 15.34
CA MET A 1 36.77 15.02 14.83
C MET A 1 36.38 13.54 15.06
N PRO A 2 35.82 13.08 16.20
CA PRO A 2 35.61 11.63 16.45
C PRO A 2 34.56 10.99 15.51
N PHE A 3 33.49 11.71 15.16
CA PHE A 3 32.46 11.21 14.24
C PHE A 3 33.02 10.87 12.84
N ARG A 4 33.97 11.66 12.34
CA ARG A 4 34.52 11.48 10.98
C ARG A 4 35.33 10.19 10.86
N ASN A 5 36.05 9.81 11.93
CA ASN A 5 36.81 8.56 12.00
C ASN A 5 35.91 7.32 12.17
N PHE A 6 34.77 7.47 12.87
CA PHE A 6 33.79 6.39 13.00
C PHE A 6 33.17 6.02 11.64
N PHE A 7 32.69 7.00 10.87
CA PHE A 7 32.12 6.75 9.53
C PHE A 7 33.16 6.16 8.56
N ALA A 8 34.42 6.58 8.62
CA ALA A 8 35.48 6.03 7.79
C ALA A 8 35.74 4.54 8.08
N LYS A 9 35.78 4.13 9.37
CA LYS A 9 35.89 2.72 9.76
C LYS A 9 34.64 1.91 9.37
N LEU A 10 33.45 2.51 9.47
CA LEU A 10 32.20 1.86 9.07
C LEU A 10 32.19 1.52 7.57
N GLY A 11 32.75 2.39 6.73
CA GLY A 11 32.87 2.17 5.28
C GLY A 11 33.70 0.93 4.93
N GLN A 12 34.77 0.65 5.68
CA GLN A 12 35.66 -0.51 5.49
C GLN A 12 34.97 -1.85 5.77
N TYR A 13 33.97 -1.86 6.67
CA TYR A 13 33.20 -3.05 7.07
C TYR A 13 31.72 -2.94 6.70
N SER A 14 31.40 -2.13 5.69
CA SER A 14 30.02 -1.77 5.35
C SER A 14 29.11 -2.98 5.09
N ASN A 15 29.59 -4.00 4.37
CA ASN A 15 28.82 -5.22 4.12
C ASN A 15 28.52 -6.02 5.39
N LEU A 16 29.48 -6.13 6.31
CA LEU A 16 29.30 -6.80 7.59
C LEU A 16 28.33 -6.02 8.48
N ALA A 17 28.48 -4.69 8.54
CA ALA A 17 27.57 -3.82 9.27
C ALA A 17 26.13 -3.94 8.75
N LEU A 18 25.94 -3.91 7.42
CA LEU A 18 24.63 -4.15 6.80
C LEU A 18 24.08 -5.53 7.20
N ALA A 19 24.88 -6.59 7.10
CA ALA A 19 24.43 -7.94 7.47
C ALA A 19 24.00 -8.02 8.95
N LEU A 20 24.74 -7.41 9.87
CA LEU A 20 24.39 -7.35 11.30
C LEU A 20 23.08 -6.57 11.52
N ILE A 21 22.95 -5.36 10.96
CA ILE A 21 21.73 -4.56 11.06
C ILE A 21 20.53 -5.34 10.49
N GLY A 22 20.74 -6.06 9.38
CA GLY A 22 19.72 -6.89 8.77
C GLY A 22 19.28 -8.04 9.67
N SER A 23 20.23 -8.74 10.28
CA SER A 23 19.94 -9.82 11.25
C SER A 23 19.16 -9.33 12.47
N PHE A 24 19.55 -8.18 13.06
CA PHE A 24 18.78 -7.58 14.16
C PHE A 24 17.38 -7.16 13.72
N SER A 25 17.24 -6.56 12.54
CA SER A 25 15.94 -6.17 11.98
C SER A 25 15.03 -7.40 11.79
N PHE A 26 15.56 -8.50 11.27
CA PHE A 26 14.82 -9.75 11.09
C PHE A 26 14.28 -10.27 12.42
N VAL A 27 15.10 -10.28 13.48
CA VAL A 27 14.66 -10.68 14.82
C VAL A 27 13.51 -9.79 15.32
N LEU A 28 13.60 -8.46 15.13
CA LEU A 28 12.51 -7.55 15.51
C LEU A 28 11.22 -7.81 14.72
N TYR A 29 11.30 -8.15 13.43
CA TYR A 29 10.12 -8.55 12.66
C TYR A 29 9.49 -9.86 13.15
N LEU A 30 10.30 -10.83 13.60
CA LEU A 30 9.77 -12.04 14.23
C LEU A 30 9.01 -11.73 15.53
N PHE A 31 9.51 -10.79 16.35
CA PHE A 31 8.78 -10.31 17.52
C PHE A 31 7.49 -9.57 17.15
N LEU A 32 7.55 -8.71 16.13
CA LEU A 32 6.38 -8.00 15.63
C LEU A 32 5.28 -8.96 15.14
N GLY A 33 5.66 -10.02 14.43
CA GLY A 33 4.73 -11.05 13.99
C GLY A 33 4.05 -11.79 15.15
N ARG A 34 4.72 -11.93 16.30
CA ARG A 34 4.14 -12.53 17.51
C ARG A 34 3.20 -11.59 18.26
N LEU A 35 3.42 -10.27 18.22
CA LEU A 35 2.51 -9.29 18.84
C LEU A 35 1.12 -9.34 18.21
N GLY A 36 1.04 -9.53 16.89
CA GLY A 36 -0.24 -9.67 16.17
C GLY A 36 -1.08 -10.89 16.58
N ILE A 37 -0.46 -11.90 17.20
CA ILE A 37 -1.14 -13.10 17.71
C ILE A 37 -1.70 -12.85 19.13
N ALA A 38 -1.13 -11.88 19.86
CA ALA A 38 -1.41 -11.61 21.27
C ALA A 38 -2.34 -10.40 21.50
N SER A 39 -2.92 -9.81 20.45
CA SER A 39 -3.86 -8.69 20.56
C SER A 39 -5.20 -9.16 21.15
N VAL A 40 -5.23 -9.29 22.47
CA VAL A 40 -6.43 -9.48 23.28
C VAL A 40 -7.09 -8.10 23.48
N PRO A 41 -8.42 -7.96 23.34
CA PRO A 41 -9.12 -6.68 23.48
C PRO A 41 -8.78 -5.89 24.75
N ASP A 42 -8.45 -6.60 25.84
CA ASP A 42 -8.15 -5.98 27.15
C ASP A 42 -6.74 -5.39 27.27
N ARG A 43 -5.85 -5.61 26.29
CA ARG A 43 -4.44 -5.13 26.32
C ARG A 43 -4.04 -4.26 25.14
N ILE A 44 -5.01 -3.75 24.37
CA ILE A 44 -4.76 -2.95 23.15
C ILE A 44 -3.72 -1.84 23.39
N THR A 45 -3.81 -1.11 24.50
CA THR A 45 -2.86 -0.02 24.83
C THR A 45 -1.42 -0.52 24.98
N GLU A 46 -1.21 -1.64 25.69
CA GLU A 46 0.12 -2.24 25.87
C GLU A 46 0.67 -2.73 24.52
N THR A 47 -0.15 -3.44 23.75
CA THR A 47 0.21 -3.92 22.41
C THR A 47 0.62 -2.77 21.50
N MET A 48 -0.07 -1.62 21.56
CA MET A 48 0.30 -0.43 20.80
C MET A 48 1.64 0.15 21.24
N TYR A 49 1.95 0.23 22.54
CA TYR A 49 3.27 0.69 22.98
C TYR A 49 4.40 -0.19 22.47
N TYR A 50 4.24 -1.52 22.56
CA TYR A 50 5.23 -2.44 22.01
C TYR A 50 5.38 -2.32 20.49
N PHE A 51 4.25 -2.18 19.77
CA PHE A 51 4.25 -1.96 18.33
C PHE A 51 5.04 -0.71 17.96
N PHE A 52 4.75 0.44 18.59
CA PHE A 52 5.45 1.69 18.30
C PHE A 52 6.94 1.65 18.70
N ALA A 53 7.27 0.99 19.80
CA ALA A 53 8.67 0.81 20.22
C ALA A 53 9.46 -0.03 19.21
N LEU A 54 8.90 -1.15 18.74
CA LEU A 54 9.51 -1.98 17.69
C LEU A 54 9.63 -1.21 16.37
N LEU A 55 8.59 -0.47 15.99
CA LEU A 55 8.59 0.34 14.77
C LEU A 55 9.70 1.41 14.83
N ALA A 56 9.83 2.12 15.95
CA ALA A 56 10.89 3.10 16.16
C ALA A 56 12.28 2.46 16.09
N ALA A 57 12.49 1.30 16.72
CA ALA A 57 13.74 0.57 16.65
C ALA A 57 14.10 0.14 15.22
N LEU A 58 13.12 -0.36 14.45
CA LEU A 58 13.30 -0.72 13.05
C LEU A 58 13.67 0.50 12.18
N PHE A 59 13.07 1.67 12.42
CA PHE A 59 13.46 2.90 11.73
C PHE A 59 14.88 3.37 12.08
N LEU A 60 15.30 3.23 13.35
CA LEU A 60 16.68 3.53 13.74
C LEU A 60 17.68 2.57 13.08
N LEU A 61 17.34 1.29 12.95
CA LEU A 61 18.14 0.31 12.21
C LEU A 61 18.22 0.66 10.71
N LEU A 62 17.10 1.05 10.08
CA LEU A 62 17.08 1.52 8.69
C LEU A 62 17.98 2.76 8.52
N LEU A 63 17.92 3.72 9.44
CA LEU A 63 18.78 4.90 9.42
C LEU A 63 20.26 4.51 9.54
N GLY A 64 20.59 3.56 10.43
CA GLY A 64 21.93 2.99 10.54
C GLY A 64 22.41 2.34 9.23
N ALA A 65 21.53 1.60 8.56
CA ALA A 65 21.82 0.96 7.27
C ALA A 65 22.07 2.00 6.17
N ALA A 66 21.24 3.05 6.10
CA ALA A 66 21.39 4.16 5.17
C ALA A 66 22.71 4.93 5.40
N MET A 67 23.07 5.19 6.66
CA MET A 67 24.36 5.80 7.02
C MET A 67 25.54 4.91 6.60
N THR A 68 25.39 3.58 6.71
CA THR A 68 26.40 2.62 6.27
C THR A 68 26.60 2.66 4.75
N VAL A 69 25.51 2.70 3.98
CA VAL A 69 25.58 2.88 2.51
C VAL A 69 26.23 4.21 2.14
N LYS A 70 25.87 5.31 2.81
CA LYS A 70 26.44 6.63 2.58
C LYS A 70 27.96 6.68 2.86
N ALA A 71 28.42 5.99 3.90
CA ALA A 71 29.83 5.97 4.29
C ALA A 71 30.70 5.01 3.46
N ALA A 72 30.09 4.06 2.75
CA ALA A 72 30.80 3.05 1.99
C ALA A 72 31.34 3.58 0.66
N ALA A 73 32.67 3.49 0.48
CA ALA A 73 33.30 3.81 -0.80
C ALA A 73 32.75 2.89 -1.92
N PRO A 74 32.48 3.44 -3.13
CA PRO A 74 31.93 2.64 -4.22
C PRO A 74 33.02 1.78 -4.86
N ASN A 75 33.15 0.54 -4.38
CA ASN A 75 33.90 -0.53 -5.05
C ASN A 75 32.93 -1.58 -5.61
N ARG A 76 33.16 -2.06 -6.84
CA ARG A 76 32.25 -2.97 -7.56
C ARG A 76 31.98 -4.29 -6.82
N ARG A 77 33.00 -4.89 -6.18
CA ARG A 77 32.83 -6.15 -5.43
C ARG A 77 31.95 -5.93 -4.20
N ASP A 78 32.26 -4.89 -3.44
CA ASP A 78 31.53 -4.56 -2.21
C ASP A 78 30.08 -4.16 -2.52
N GLN A 79 29.84 -3.49 -3.65
CA GLN A 79 28.49 -3.14 -4.10
C GLN A 79 27.64 -4.38 -4.39
N ARG A 80 28.18 -5.42 -5.05
CA ARG A 80 27.43 -6.66 -5.32
C ARG A 80 27.02 -7.38 -4.04
N ILE A 81 27.93 -7.46 -3.07
CA ILE A 81 27.65 -8.07 -1.77
C ILE A 81 26.59 -7.25 -1.01
N ALA A 82 26.72 -5.92 -0.99
CA ALA A 82 25.72 -5.05 -0.38
C ALA A 82 24.33 -5.26 -0.99
N LEU A 83 24.21 -5.30 -2.33
CA LEU A 83 22.94 -5.54 -3.01
C LEU A 83 22.34 -6.91 -2.66
N LEU A 84 23.18 -7.96 -2.60
CA LEU A 84 22.74 -9.28 -2.17
C LEU A 84 22.20 -9.24 -0.73
N VAL A 85 22.92 -8.61 0.20
CA VAL A 85 22.47 -8.46 1.60
C VAL A 85 21.16 -7.69 1.67
N ILE A 86 21.01 -6.61 0.89
CA ILE A 86 19.77 -5.81 0.83
C ILE A 86 18.61 -6.68 0.35
N VAL A 87 18.78 -7.43 -0.74
CA VAL A 87 17.73 -8.30 -1.30
C VAL A 87 17.37 -9.43 -0.33
N VAL A 88 18.36 -10.11 0.23
CA VAL A 88 18.13 -11.20 1.19
C VAL A 88 17.40 -10.66 2.42
N GLY A 89 17.82 -9.51 2.98
CA GLY A 89 17.10 -8.86 4.07
C GLY A 89 15.66 -8.52 3.69
N ALA A 90 15.44 -7.91 2.52
CA ALA A 90 14.11 -7.54 2.04
C ALA A 90 13.16 -8.75 1.95
N VAL A 91 13.66 -9.89 1.45
CA VAL A 91 12.92 -11.14 1.37
C VAL A 91 12.63 -11.69 2.78
N LEU A 92 13.65 -11.82 3.62
CA LEU A 92 13.49 -12.38 4.97
C LEU A 92 12.51 -11.59 5.82
N PHE A 93 12.55 -10.25 5.76
CA PHE A 93 11.65 -9.40 6.55
C PHE A 93 10.18 -9.57 6.15
N ARG A 94 9.92 -9.72 4.85
CA ARG A 94 8.56 -9.97 4.35
C ARG A 94 8.09 -11.38 4.71
N LEU A 95 8.95 -12.39 4.58
CA LEU A 95 8.64 -13.76 4.99
C LEU A 95 8.32 -13.88 6.48
N ALA A 96 8.96 -13.07 7.34
CA ALA A 96 8.67 -13.05 8.78
C ALA A 96 7.21 -12.68 9.11
N LEU A 97 6.56 -11.90 8.25
CA LEU A 97 5.17 -11.43 8.45
C LEU A 97 4.16 -12.09 7.51
N LEU A 98 4.61 -12.72 6.43
CA LEU A 98 3.76 -13.25 5.35
C LEU A 98 2.69 -14.22 5.85
N GLY A 99 3.06 -15.16 6.74
CA GLY A 99 2.15 -16.16 7.28
C GLY A 99 1.24 -15.66 8.40
N GLN A 100 1.43 -14.44 8.89
CA GLN A 100 0.63 -13.91 9.99
C GLN A 100 -0.74 -13.46 9.52
N SER A 101 -1.75 -13.67 10.37
CA SER A 101 -3.07 -13.09 10.14
C SER A 101 -2.99 -11.56 10.16
N PRO A 102 -3.71 -10.88 9.26
CA PRO A 102 -3.78 -9.42 9.26
C PRO A 102 -4.43 -8.96 10.57
N TRP A 103 -3.82 -7.98 11.25
CA TRP A 103 -4.29 -7.50 12.55
C TRP A 103 -4.30 -5.98 12.69
N LEU A 104 -3.58 -5.26 11.81
CA LEU A 104 -3.62 -3.79 11.74
C LEU A 104 -4.72 -3.28 10.79
N SER A 105 -5.16 -4.11 9.84
CA SER A 105 -6.19 -3.78 8.85
C SER A 105 -7.00 -5.02 8.50
N ASN A 106 -8.28 -4.81 8.15
CA ASN A 106 -9.20 -5.85 7.68
C ASN A 106 -9.43 -5.81 6.16
N ASP A 107 -8.74 -4.94 5.42
CA ASP A 107 -8.98 -4.72 3.99
C ASP A 107 -8.87 -6.01 3.16
N VAL A 108 -7.97 -6.93 3.56
CA VAL A 108 -7.82 -8.20 2.85
C VAL A 108 -9.09 -9.05 2.84
N TYR A 109 -9.96 -8.93 3.85
CA TYR A 109 -11.25 -9.61 3.84
C TYR A 109 -12.19 -9.00 2.81
N ARG A 110 -12.10 -7.68 2.59
CA ARG A 110 -12.84 -7.04 1.49
C ARG A 110 -12.33 -7.49 0.12
N TYR A 111 -11.01 -7.63 -0.05
CA TYR A 111 -10.42 -8.15 -1.28
C TYR A 111 -10.90 -9.58 -1.57
N LEU A 112 -10.92 -10.44 -0.55
CA LEU A 112 -11.39 -11.83 -0.66
C LEU A 112 -12.88 -11.94 -0.96
N TRP A 113 -13.69 -11.03 -0.41
CA TRP A 113 -15.12 -10.93 -0.68
C TRP A 113 -15.36 -10.57 -2.15
N ASP A 114 -14.74 -9.48 -2.64
CA ASP A 114 -14.90 -9.06 -4.02
C ASP A 114 -14.41 -10.16 -4.99
N ALA A 115 -13.29 -10.81 -4.68
CA ALA A 115 -12.79 -11.97 -5.42
C ALA A 115 -13.79 -13.13 -5.48
N GLN A 116 -14.52 -13.39 -4.39
CA GLN A 116 -15.55 -14.43 -4.34
C GLN A 116 -16.71 -14.12 -5.29
N LEU A 117 -17.15 -12.87 -5.33
CA LEU A 117 -18.22 -12.44 -6.24
C LEU A 117 -17.77 -12.62 -7.69
N VAL A 118 -16.58 -12.12 -8.04
CA VAL A 118 -15.99 -12.28 -9.38
C VAL A 118 -15.88 -13.77 -9.77
N ASP A 119 -15.49 -14.63 -8.83
CA ASP A 119 -15.37 -16.07 -9.05
C ASP A 119 -16.71 -16.75 -9.41
N HIS A 120 -17.83 -16.17 -8.97
CA HIS A 120 -19.18 -16.66 -9.26
C HIS A 120 -19.88 -15.86 -10.38
N GLY A 121 -19.14 -15.02 -11.12
CA GLY A 121 -19.69 -14.18 -12.17
C GLY A 121 -20.59 -13.04 -11.66
N VAL A 122 -20.54 -12.74 -10.36
CA VAL A 122 -21.29 -11.63 -9.75
C VAL A 122 -20.43 -10.36 -9.78
N ASN A 123 -21.02 -9.28 -10.29
CA ASN A 123 -20.35 -7.99 -10.37
C ASN A 123 -20.20 -7.36 -8.96
N PRO A 124 -18.96 -7.13 -8.46
CA PRO A 124 -18.72 -6.61 -7.11
C PRO A 124 -19.14 -5.15 -6.90
N TYR A 125 -19.47 -4.43 -7.98
CA TYR A 125 -19.99 -3.06 -7.92
C TYR A 125 -21.52 -3.00 -7.85
N SER A 126 -22.24 -4.10 -8.12
CA SER A 126 -23.71 -4.07 -8.23
C SER A 126 -24.44 -3.93 -6.89
N PHE A 127 -23.88 -4.49 -5.82
CA PHE A 127 -24.48 -4.53 -4.49
C PHE A 127 -23.41 -4.41 -3.40
N PRO A 128 -23.69 -3.70 -2.27
CA PRO A 128 -22.81 -3.75 -1.11
C PRO A 128 -22.92 -5.13 -0.42
N PRO A 129 -21.88 -5.59 0.30
CA PRO A 129 -21.89 -6.90 0.95
C PRO A 129 -23.10 -7.20 1.86
N ALA A 130 -23.65 -6.19 2.52
CA ALA A 130 -24.79 -6.29 3.43
C ALA A 130 -26.15 -6.34 2.72
N ALA A 131 -26.20 -6.20 1.39
CA ALA A 131 -27.44 -6.30 0.62
C ALA A 131 -27.97 -7.74 0.60
N ASP A 132 -29.30 -7.90 0.65
CA ASP A 132 -29.96 -9.20 0.76
C ASP A 132 -29.70 -10.10 -0.47
N GLU A 133 -29.49 -9.50 -1.64
CA GLU A 133 -29.10 -10.19 -2.87
C GLU A 133 -27.80 -10.98 -2.72
N LEU A 134 -26.93 -10.57 -1.80
CA LEU A 134 -25.65 -11.23 -1.52
C LEU A 134 -25.68 -12.11 -0.26
N ALA A 135 -26.85 -12.33 0.36
CA ALA A 135 -26.96 -13.13 1.58
C ALA A 135 -26.37 -14.54 1.45
N GLY A 136 -26.54 -15.18 0.29
CA GLY A 136 -26.00 -16.52 0.00
C GLY A 136 -24.46 -16.60 -0.07
N PHE A 137 -23.76 -15.46 -0.19
CA PHE A 137 -22.30 -15.40 -0.22
C PHE A 137 -21.66 -15.18 1.15
N ARG A 138 -22.44 -14.85 2.18
CA ARG A 138 -21.96 -14.50 3.52
C ARG A 138 -21.47 -15.75 4.27
N ASP A 139 -20.18 -16.03 4.19
CA ASP A 139 -19.55 -17.13 4.91
C ASP A 139 -19.17 -16.76 6.36
N ALA A 140 -18.81 -17.75 7.18
CA ALA A 140 -18.48 -17.56 8.60
C ALA A 140 -17.06 -17.00 8.87
N THR A 141 -16.22 -16.86 7.84
CA THR A 141 -14.78 -16.58 7.97
C THR A 141 -14.36 -15.22 7.42
N ILE A 142 -14.88 -14.81 6.27
CA ILE A 142 -14.55 -13.57 5.55
C ILE A 142 -15.55 -12.48 5.94
N TYR A 143 -16.86 -12.75 5.77
CA TYR A 143 -17.90 -11.74 5.97
C TYR A 143 -17.87 -11.10 7.37
N PRO A 144 -17.74 -11.83 8.50
CA PRO A 144 -17.76 -11.21 9.83
C PRO A 144 -16.60 -10.23 10.04
N LYS A 145 -15.42 -10.53 9.48
CA LYS A 145 -14.17 -9.77 9.66
C LYS A 145 -14.03 -8.58 8.72
N MET A 146 -14.86 -8.51 7.69
CA MET A 146 -14.85 -7.41 6.73
C MET A 146 -15.48 -6.15 7.31
N ASP A 147 -14.83 -5.01 7.10
CA ASP A 147 -15.36 -3.70 7.42
C ASP A 147 -16.24 -3.14 6.27
N HIS A 148 -17.02 -2.10 6.58
CA HIS A 148 -17.80 -1.31 5.60
C HIS A 148 -18.72 -2.14 4.70
N LYS A 149 -19.47 -3.06 5.31
CA LYS A 149 -20.38 -4.00 4.63
C LYS A 149 -21.49 -3.30 3.82
N ASN A 150 -21.80 -2.04 4.12
CA ASN A 150 -22.80 -1.23 3.43
C ASN A 150 -22.25 -0.42 2.23
N VAL A 151 -20.97 -0.59 1.88
CA VAL A 151 -20.33 0.14 0.78
C VAL A 151 -20.08 -0.78 -0.42
N HIS A 152 -20.39 -0.29 -1.62
CA HIS A 152 -20.06 -0.96 -2.89
C HIS A 152 -18.53 -1.08 -3.05
N SER A 153 -18.07 -1.92 -3.98
CA SER A 153 -16.63 -2.01 -4.23
C SER A 153 -16.06 -0.66 -4.67
N VAL A 154 -14.90 -0.32 -4.11
CA VAL A 154 -14.12 0.89 -4.44
C VAL A 154 -12.89 0.56 -5.29
N TYR A 155 -12.60 -0.73 -5.46
CA TYR A 155 -11.35 -1.19 -6.06
C TYR A 155 -11.48 -1.24 -7.57
N PRO A 156 -10.53 -0.71 -8.35
CA PRO A 156 -10.64 -0.75 -9.80
C PRO A 156 -10.43 -2.17 -10.37
N PRO A 157 -10.78 -2.39 -11.64
CA PRO A 157 -10.77 -3.72 -12.27
C PRO A 157 -9.45 -4.50 -12.22
N PHE A 158 -8.30 -3.82 -12.28
CA PHE A 158 -7.03 -4.54 -12.22
C PHE A 158 -6.77 -5.11 -10.82
N LEU A 159 -7.21 -4.43 -9.76
CA LEU A 159 -7.24 -5.02 -8.43
C LEU A 159 -8.20 -6.19 -8.33
N GLN A 160 -9.39 -6.11 -8.94
CA GLN A 160 -10.33 -7.23 -8.98
C GLN A 160 -9.68 -8.51 -9.56
N LEU A 161 -8.91 -8.35 -10.63
CA LEU A 161 -8.13 -9.46 -11.22
C LEU A 161 -7.07 -10.01 -10.25
N LEU A 162 -6.30 -9.13 -9.58
CA LEU A 162 -5.30 -9.55 -8.60
C LEU A 162 -5.96 -10.25 -7.40
N PHE A 163 -7.13 -9.78 -6.97
CA PHE A 163 -7.87 -10.37 -5.87
C PHE A 163 -8.35 -11.78 -6.21
N TRP A 164 -8.99 -11.92 -7.37
CA TRP A 164 -9.41 -13.22 -7.90
C TRP A 164 -8.22 -14.18 -8.04
N THR A 165 -7.10 -13.71 -8.60
CA THR A 165 -5.88 -14.52 -8.76
C THR A 165 -5.35 -14.98 -7.41
N GLY A 166 -5.28 -14.10 -6.41
CA GLY A 166 -4.79 -14.46 -5.08
C GLY A 166 -5.69 -15.46 -4.37
N ARG A 167 -7.01 -15.30 -4.50
CA ARG A 167 -7.97 -16.30 -4.00
C ARG A 167 -7.77 -17.66 -4.67
N LYS A 168 -7.57 -17.69 -6.00
CA LYS A 168 -7.29 -18.94 -6.74
C LYS A 168 -5.99 -19.61 -6.29
N ILE A 169 -4.92 -18.84 -6.07
CA ILE A 169 -3.68 -19.37 -5.51
C ILE A 169 -3.95 -20.04 -4.16
N SER A 170 -4.68 -19.38 -3.25
CA SER A 170 -5.02 -19.98 -1.96
C SER A 170 -5.80 -21.28 -2.11
N GLN A 171 -6.78 -21.33 -3.02
CA GLN A 171 -7.59 -22.52 -3.28
C GLN A 171 -6.76 -23.67 -3.87
N ILE A 172 -5.95 -23.40 -4.90
CA ILE A 172 -5.14 -24.41 -5.61
C ILE A 172 -4.11 -25.06 -4.69
N PHE A 173 -3.50 -24.27 -3.80
CA PHE A 173 -2.45 -24.74 -2.89
C PHE A 173 -2.95 -25.04 -1.47
N TYR A 174 -4.27 -25.06 -1.24
CA TYR A 174 -4.89 -25.31 0.07
C TYR A 174 -4.33 -24.42 1.20
N LEU A 175 -4.07 -23.16 0.89
CA LEU A 175 -3.55 -22.17 1.83
C LEU A 175 -4.68 -21.47 2.58
N GLN A 176 -4.33 -20.75 3.65
CA GLN A 176 -5.25 -19.79 4.28
C GLN A 176 -5.73 -18.77 3.26
N ALA A 177 -7.01 -18.37 3.32
CA ALA A 177 -7.66 -17.57 2.28
C ALA A 177 -6.87 -16.31 1.90
N PHE A 178 -6.34 -15.58 2.89
CA PHE A 178 -5.59 -14.34 2.69
C PHE A 178 -4.15 -14.56 2.18
N LEU A 179 -3.58 -15.77 2.31
CA LEU A 179 -2.14 -15.99 2.05
C LEU A 179 -1.81 -15.85 0.56
N GLY A 180 -2.65 -16.35 -0.34
CA GLY A 180 -2.48 -16.18 -1.78
C GLY A 180 -2.51 -14.71 -2.23
N LEU A 181 -3.34 -13.87 -1.61
CA LEU A 181 -3.33 -12.42 -1.84
C LEU A 181 -2.02 -11.78 -1.37
N LYS A 182 -1.62 -12.07 -0.13
CA LYS A 182 -0.37 -11.54 0.45
C LYS A 182 0.83 -11.96 -0.39
N LEU A 183 0.85 -13.20 -0.91
CA LEU A 183 1.89 -13.67 -1.82
C LEU A 183 1.98 -12.81 -3.09
N ILE A 184 0.87 -12.52 -3.76
CA ILE A 184 0.88 -11.66 -4.95
C ILE A 184 1.44 -10.27 -4.62
N PHE A 185 0.98 -9.64 -3.54
CA PHE A 185 1.41 -8.29 -3.21
C PHE A 185 2.85 -8.23 -2.71
N VAL A 186 3.32 -9.24 -1.96
CA VAL A 186 4.73 -9.37 -1.57
C VAL A 186 5.63 -9.61 -2.78
N LEU A 187 5.20 -10.40 -3.75
CA LEU A 187 5.95 -10.59 -4.99
C LEU A 187 6.02 -9.31 -5.81
N ALA A 188 4.92 -8.56 -5.92
CA ALA A 188 4.92 -7.25 -6.57
C ALA A 188 5.86 -6.26 -5.85
N ASP A 189 5.84 -6.24 -4.52
CA ASP A 189 6.68 -5.39 -3.69
C ASP A 189 8.18 -5.75 -3.77
N LEU A 190 8.51 -7.05 -3.79
CA LEU A 190 9.88 -7.51 -4.03
C LEU A 190 10.33 -7.22 -5.46
N CYS A 191 9.45 -7.34 -6.46
CA CYS A 191 9.74 -6.93 -7.83
C CYS A 191 10.07 -5.43 -7.87
N LEU A 192 9.31 -4.59 -7.14
CA LEU A 192 9.58 -3.16 -7.03
C LEU A 192 10.97 -2.88 -6.46
N VAL A 193 11.41 -3.62 -5.43
CA VAL A 193 12.80 -3.50 -4.92
C VAL A 193 13.82 -3.72 -6.05
N LEU A 194 13.65 -4.77 -6.87
CA LEU A 194 14.56 -5.07 -7.98
C LEU A 194 14.53 -3.99 -9.06
N VAL A 195 13.34 -3.45 -9.35
CA VAL A 195 13.13 -2.39 -10.33
C VAL A 195 13.74 -1.07 -9.87
N LEU A 196 13.70 -0.77 -8.56
CA LEU A 196 14.33 0.42 -7.99
C LEU A 196 15.86 0.41 -8.16
N PHE A 197 16.51 -0.74 -8.10
CA PHE A 197 17.94 -0.83 -8.44
C PHE A 197 18.21 -0.33 -9.87
N ARG A 198 17.37 -0.75 -10.82
CA ARG A 198 17.49 -0.36 -12.24
C ARG A 198 17.17 1.11 -12.45
N LEU A 199 16.16 1.64 -11.75
CA LEU A 199 15.85 3.06 -11.79
C LEU A 199 17.04 3.89 -11.32
N LEU A 200 17.63 3.55 -10.16
CA LEU A 200 18.78 4.24 -9.61
C LEU A 200 19.98 4.21 -10.56
N GLU A 201 20.27 3.06 -11.18
CA GLU A 201 21.33 2.93 -12.18
C GLU A 201 21.08 3.83 -13.41
N GLN A 202 19.85 3.89 -13.91
CA GLN A 202 19.50 4.75 -15.04
C GLN A 202 19.68 6.23 -14.73
N VAL A 203 19.37 6.67 -13.51
CA VAL A 203 19.58 8.06 -13.08
C VAL A 203 20.98 8.30 -12.52
N LYS A 204 21.91 7.34 -12.69
CA LYS A 204 23.32 7.40 -12.26
C LYS A 204 23.51 7.62 -10.76
N LEU A 205 22.56 7.12 -9.96
CA LEU A 205 22.66 7.06 -8.51
C LEU A 205 23.15 5.67 -8.08
N ASP A 206 23.72 5.59 -6.88
CA ASP A 206 24.16 4.33 -6.30
C ASP A 206 22.95 3.43 -5.98
N SER A 207 22.85 2.28 -6.65
CA SER A 207 21.75 1.32 -6.50
C SER A 207 21.55 0.85 -5.05
N ARG A 208 22.58 0.91 -4.20
CA ARG A 208 22.47 0.56 -2.78
C ARG A 208 21.45 1.43 -2.04
N TRP A 209 21.12 2.62 -2.53
CA TRP A 209 20.10 3.49 -1.94
C TRP A 209 18.68 2.92 -1.99
N ALA A 210 18.42 1.90 -2.81
CA ALA A 210 17.14 1.19 -2.77
C ALA A 210 16.90 0.49 -1.42
N ILE A 211 17.92 0.35 -0.56
CA ILE A 211 17.77 -0.07 0.84
C ILE A 211 16.71 0.75 1.60
N LEU A 212 16.58 2.05 1.29
CA LEU A 212 15.59 2.94 1.91
C LEU A 212 14.16 2.47 1.70
N TYR A 213 13.88 1.76 0.60
CA TYR A 213 12.60 1.14 0.33
C TYR A 213 12.60 -0.33 0.76
N ALA A 214 13.63 -1.07 0.36
CA ALA A 214 13.73 -2.51 0.54
C ALA A 214 13.60 -2.93 2.02
N TRP A 215 14.17 -2.13 2.92
CA TRP A 215 14.18 -2.36 4.37
C TRP A 215 13.23 -1.41 5.12
N HIS A 216 12.38 -0.67 4.40
CA HIS A 216 11.44 0.27 5.00
C HIS A 216 10.38 -0.48 5.83
N PRO A 217 10.20 -0.17 7.12
CA PRO A 217 9.26 -0.88 7.98
C PRO A 217 7.82 -0.82 7.48
N LEU A 218 7.35 0.34 7.02
CA LEU A 218 5.95 0.50 6.58
C LEU A 218 5.55 -0.43 5.41
N PRO A 219 6.18 -0.44 4.22
CA PRO A 219 5.84 -1.41 3.18
C PRO A 219 5.88 -2.86 3.66
N ILE A 220 6.85 -3.23 4.49
CA ILE A 220 6.97 -4.60 5.00
C ILE A 220 5.76 -4.95 5.88
N ILE A 221 5.37 -4.07 6.80
CA ILE A 221 4.23 -4.28 7.71
C ILE A 221 2.90 -4.25 6.95
N GLU A 222 2.68 -3.25 6.11
CA GLU A 222 1.41 -3.06 5.42
C GLU A 222 1.18 -4.12 4.34
N ILE A 223 2.20 -4.43 3.54
CA ILE A 223 2.06 -5.36 2.42
C ILE A 223 2.23 -6.80 2.92
N ALA A 224 3.35 -7.13 3.57
CA ALA A 224 3.60 -8.50 3.98
C ALA A 224 2.89 -8.88 5.28
N GLY A 225 2.60 -7.94 6.17
CA GLY A 225 1.80 -8.18 7.38
C GLY A 225 0.30 -8.14 7.10
N SER A 226 -0.18 -7.07 6.47
CA SER A 226 -1.63 -6.79 6.36
C SER A 226 -2.22 -7.07 4.97
N GLY A 227 -1.40 -7.30 3.94
CA GLY A 227 -1.85 -7.65 2.60
C GLY A 227 -2.30 -6.46 1.76
N HIS A 228 -1.80 -5.26 2.03
CA HIS A 228 -2.14 -4.05 1.26
C HIS A 228 -1.63 -4.09 -0.18
N THR A 229 -2.39 -3.44 -1.07
CA THR A 229 -2.18 -3.41 -2.52
C THR A 229 -1.11 -2.42 -2.98
N ASP A 230 -0.63 -1.58 -2.08
CA ASP A 230 0.19 -0.40 -2.33
C ASP A 230 1.46 -0.71 -3.14
N GLY A 231 2.11 -1.84 -2.87
CA GLY A 231 3.29 -2.29 -3.62
C GLY A 231 3.03 -2.50 -5.11
N ALA A 232 1.85 -2.99 -5.50
CA ALA A 232 1.47 -3.18 -6.90
C ALA A 232 1.24 -1.83 -7.61
N GLY A 233 0.65 -0.85 -6.92
CA GLY A 233 0.48 0.51 -7.44
C GLY A 233 1.83 1.21 -7.61
N ALA A 234 2.71 1.09 -6.63
CA ALA A 234 4.06 1.66 -6.72
C ALA A 234 4.90 0.99 -7.82
N LEU A 235 4.83 -0.35 -7.97
CA LEU A 235 5.53 -1.09 -9.01
C LEU A 235 5.15 -0.60 -10.41
N THR A 236 3.86 -0.54 -10.70
CA THR A 236 3.34 -0.10 -12.01
C THR A 236 3.72 1.35 -12.29
N LEU A 237 3.61 2.24 -11.30
CA LEU A 237 4.03 3.63 -11.45
C LEU A 237 5.54 3.76 -11.73
N VAL A 238 6.39 3.03 -11.01
CA VAL A 238 7.84 3.06 -11.21
C VAL A 238 8.23 2.53 -12.59
N PHE A 239 7.57 1.47 -13.08
CA PHE A 239 7.75 1.04 -14.46
C PHE A 239 7.35 2.14 -15.46
N ALA A 240 6.23 2.83 -15.25
CA ALA A 240 5.82 3.93 -16.10
C ALA A 240 6.90 5.03 -16.16
N VAL A 241 7.49 5.39 -15.02
CA VAL A 241 8.60 6.35 -14.94
C VAL A 241 9.85 5.85 -15.66
N ILE A 242 10.25 4.59 -15.46
CA ILE A 242 11.40 3.99 -16.15
C ILE A 242 11.22 4.07 -17.67
N PHE A 243 10.05 3.68 -18.18
CA PHE A 243 9.79 3.72 -19.61
C PHE A 243 9.70 5.16 -20.14
N LEU A 244 9.17 6.09 -19.36
CA LEU A 244 9.19 7.52 -19.69
C LEU A 244 10.63 8.04 -19.83
N LEU A 245 11.51 7.72 -18.87
CA LEU A 245 12.94 8.10 -18.93
C LEU A 245 13.66 7.47 -20.13
N GLN A 246 13.25 6.28 -20.55
CA GLN A 246 13.75 5.61 -21.76
C GLN A 246 13.12 6.13 -23.06
N ARG A 247 12.23 7.14 -23.00
CA ARG A 247 11.44 7.64 -24.14
C ARG A 247 10.56 6.57 -24.81
N LYS A 248 10.23 5.49 -24.08
CA LYS A 248 9.37 4.38 -24.53
C LYS A 248 7.91 4.64 -24.13
N TYR A 249 7.33 5.67 -24.73
CA TYR A 249 6.03 6.22 -24.34
C TYR A 249 4.86 5.23 -24.34
N PHE A 250 4.85 4.29 -25.28
CA PHE A 250 3.82 3.25 -25.37
C PHE A 250 3.74 2.41 -24.09
N PHE A 251 4.89 1.88 -23.63
CA PHE A 251 4.96 1.11 -22.39
C PHE A 251 4.72 1.99 -21.16
N ALA A 252 5.18 3.25 -21.18
CA ALA A 252 4.94 4.18 -20.09
C ALA A 252 3.43 4.38 -19.85
N ILE A 253 2.64 4.54 -20.92
CA ILE A 253 1.18 4.65 -20.83
C ILE A 253 0.51 3.36 -20.36
N ILE A 254 0.95 2.19 -20.83
CA ILE A 254 0.38 0.90 -20.38
C ILE A 254 0.54 0.78 -18.87
N PHE A 255 1.75 0.97 -18.36
CA PHE A 255 2.01 0.85 -16.93
C PHE A 255 1.34 1.96 -16.11
N LEU A 256 1.19 3.16 -16.66
CA LEU A 256 0.43 4.23 -16.02
C LEU A 256 -1.06 3.89 -15.90
N ALA A 257 -1.66 3.32 -16.95
CA ALA A 257 -3.05 2.88 -16.94
C ALA A 257 -3.27 1.74 -15.94
N LEU A 258 -2.37 0.76 -15.91
CA LEU A 258 -2.38 -0.30 -14.89
C LEU A 258 -2.24 0.29 -13.49
N GLY A 259 -1.33 1.25 -13.28
CA GLY A 259 -1.16 1.95 -12.01
C GLY A 259 -2.41 2.71 -11.58
N PHE A 260 -3.11 3.36 -12.51
CA PHE A 260 -4.40 4.00 -12.24
C PHE A 260 -5.47 2.98 -11.82
N LEU A 261 -5.49 1.81 -12.45
CA LEU A 261 -6.36 0.69 -12.11
C LEU A 261 -5.93 -0.07 -10.83
N VAL A 262 -4.88 0.38 -10.15
CA VAL A 262 -4.55 -0.03 -8.77
C VAL A 262 -4.78 1.10 -7.78
N LYS A 263 -4.20 2.27 -8.07
CA LYS A 263 -4.29 3.48 -7.26
C LYS A 263 -4.50 4.67 -8.20
N PHE A 264 -5.67 5.30 -8.11
CA PHE A 264 -6.07 6.43 -8.96
C PHE A 264 -5.05 7.58 -8.98
N PHE A 265 -4.27 7.75 -7.89
CA PHE A 265 -3.19 8.73 -7.78
C PHE A 265 -2.20 8.71 -8.95
N SER A 266 -2.00 7.55 -9.60
CA SER A 266 -1.10 7.42 -10.74
C SER A 266 -1.44 8.39 -11.89
N VAL A 267 -2.71 8.80 -12.06
CA VAL A 267 -3.12 9.73 -13.14
C VAL A 267 -2.37 11.05 -13.14
N LEU A 268 -1.86 11.47 -11.98
CA LEU A 268 -1.07 12.70 -11.85
C LEU A 268 0.19 12.68 -12.73
N PHE A 269 0.67 11.51 -13.15
CA PHE A 269 1.81 11.38 -14.04
C PHE A 269 1.45 11.47 -15.54
N LEU A 270 0.16 11.42 -15.90
CA LEU A 270 -0.31 11.48 -17.29
C LEU A 270 0.13 12.76 -18.02
N PRO A 271 0.02 13.98 -17.44
CA PRO A 271 0.46 15.20 -18.11
C PRO A 271 1.95 15.19 -18.45
N PHE A 272 2.78 14.60 -17.60
CA PHE A 272 4.23 14.53 -17.82
C PHE A 272 4.57 13.63 -19.01
N ILE A 273 3.91 12.46 -19.12
CA ILE A 273 4.08 11.57 -20.27
C ILE A 273 3.58 12.25 -21.54
N PHE A 274 2.41 12.90 -21.49
CA PHE A 274 1.83 13.58 -22.64
C PHE A 274 2.73 14.72 -23.15
N VAL A 275 3.20 15.60 -22.25
CA VAL A 275 4.08 16.71 -22.60
C VAL A 275 5.40 16.21 -23.18
N ALA A 276 6.00 15.16 -22.58
CA ALA A 276 7.23 14.57 -23.10
C ALA A 276 7.01 13.94 -24.49
N ALA A 277 5.93 13.18 -24.67
CA ALA A 277 5.60 12.54 -25.94
C ALA A 277 5.28 13.56 -27.05
N TRP A 278 4.60 14.67 -26.72
CA TRP A 278 4.33 15.73 -27.68
C TRP A 278 5.63 16.36 -28.17
N LYS A 279 6.55 16.70 -27.26
CA LYS A 279 7.84 17.30 -27.61
C LYS A 279 8.71 16.39 -28.48
N ASP A 280 8.75 15.10 -28.16
CA ASP A 280 9.64 14.15 -28.86
C ASP A 280 9.04 13.57 -30.14
N LEU A 281 7.70 13.46 -30.23
CA LEU A 281 7.01 12.85 -31.36
C LEU A 281 6.23 13.88 -32.15
N ASN A 282 5.01 14.21 -31.69
CA ASN A 282 4.09 15.26 -32.16
C ASN A 282 2.75 15.11 -31.43
N LEU A 283 1.86 16.09 -31.60
CA LEU A 283 0.55 16.11 -30.95
C LEU A 283 -0.34 14.92 -31.33
N LYS A 284 -0.30 14.46 -32.59
CA LYS A 284 -1.12 13.31 -33.05
C LYS A 284 -0.72 12.02 -32.32
N LYS A 285 0.58 11.72 -32.23
CA LYS A 285 1.09 10.54 -31.52
C LYS A 285 0.86 10.65 -30.00
N ALA A 286 1.00 11.83 -29.42
CA ALA A 286 0.65 12.06 -28.02
C ALA A 286 -0.85 11.85 -27.76
N GLY A 287 -1.72 12.26 -28.68
CA GLY A 287 -3.15 11.98 -28.65
C GLY A 287 -3.49 10.50 -28.74
N GLN A 288 -2.79 9.73 -29.59
CA GLN A 288 -2.94 8.27 -29.68
C GLN A 288 -2.56 7.57 -28.36
N LEU A 289 -1.56 8.08 -27.65
CA LEU A 289 -1.15 7.59 -26.34
C LEU A 289 -2.20 7.90 -25.26
N ALA A 290 -2.80 9.09 -25.28
CA ALA A 290 -3.93 9.41 -24.40
C ALA A 290 -5.15 8.52 -24.70
N ALA A 291 -5.44 8.29 -25.98
CA ALA A 291 -6.50 7.37 -26.39
C ALA A 291 -6.22 5.92 -25.94
N LEU A 292 -4.96 5.47 -26.00
CA LEU A 292 -4.55 4.17 -25.48
C LEU A 292 -4.80 4.06 -23.97
N PHE A 293 -4.47 5.09 -23.19
CA PHE A 293 -4.77 5.13 -21.76
C PHE A 293 -6.26 4.91 -21.50
N VAL A 294 -7.12 5.70 -22.16
CA VAL A 294 -8.58 5.59 -22.04
C VAL A 294 -9.09 4.22 -22.51
N PHE A 295 -8.53 3.70 -23.61
CA PHE A 295 -8.89 2.38 -24.13
C PHE A 295 -8.60 1.27 -23.13
N ILE A 296 -7.44 1.27 -22.47
CA ILE A 296 -7.10 0.29 -21.44
C ILE A 296 -8.10 0.37 -20.28
N LEU A 297 -8.48 1.57 -19.84
CA LEU A 297 -9.49 1.73 -18.80
C LEU A 297 -10.84 1.18 -19.25
N ALA A 298 -11.31 1.57 -20.44
CA ALA A 298 -12.60 1.16 -20.98
C ALA A 298 -12.70 -0.37 -21.10
N VAL A 299 -11.66 -1.02 -21.65
CA VAL A 299 -11.59 -2.49 -21.76
C VAL A 299 -11.60 -3.14 -20.37
N SER A 300 -10.86 -2.59 -19.41
CA SER A 300 -10.79 -3.14 -18.05
C SER A 300 -12.12 -3.03 -17.31
N TYR A 301 -12.87 -1.95 -17.51
CA TYR A 301 -14.19 -1.74 -16.89
C TYR A 301 -15.33 -2.40 -17.67
N ALA A 302 -15.14 -2.81 -18.93
CA ALA A 302 -16.17 -3.41 -19.76
C ALA A 302 -16.90 -4.61 -19.11
N PRO A 303 -16.22 -5.55 -18.41
CA PRO A 303 -16.89 -6.66 -17.72
C PRO A 303 -17.84 -6.21 -16.60
N PHE A 304 -17.68 -4.99 -16.10
CA PHE A 304 -18.40 -4.46 -14.94
C PHE A 304 -19.44 -3.39 -15.30
N VAL A 305 -19.57 -3.04 -16.59
CA VAL A 305 -20.41 -1.92 -17.06
C VAL A 305 -21.89 -2.06 -16.68
N ALA A 306 -22.37 -3.29 -16.51
CA ALA A 306 -23.75 -3.58 -16.11
C ALA A 306 -24.14 -3.01 -14.73
N ALA A 307 -23.17 -2.65 -13.88
CA ALA A 307 -23.44 -1.97 -12.62
C ALA A 307 -23.89 -0.50 -12.80
N GLY A 308 -23.73 0.09 -14.00
CA GLY A 308 -24.14 1.46 -14.30
C GLY A 308 -23.47 2.47 -13.35
N GLU A 309 -24.25 3.40 -12.81
CA GLU A 309 -23.77 4.43 -11.87
C GLU A 309 -23.16 3.85 -10.59
N LYS A 310 -23.54 2.62 -10.21
CA LYS A 310 -23.02 1.94 -9.01
C LYS A 310 -21.53 1.60 -9.10
N LEU A 311 -20.93 1.66 -10.29
CA LEU A 311 -19.47 1.59 -10.46
C LEU A 311 -18.74 2.65 -9.63
N TRP A 312 -19.37 3.80 -9.45
CA TRP A 312 -18.77 4.96 -8.81
C TRP A 312 -19.31 5.22 -7.40
N SER A 313 -20.43 4.60 -7.01
CA SER A 313 -21.08 4.86 -5.73
C SER A 313 -20.16 4.56 -4.53
N GLY A 314 -19.42 3.45 -4.59
CA GLY A 314 -18.43 3.12 -3.57
C GLY A 314 -17.32 4.18 -3.49
N LEU A 315 -16.81 4.59 -4.65
CA LEU A 315 -15.76 5.61 -4.72
C LEU A 315 -16.23 6.98 -4.24
N GLN A 316 -17.47 7.35 -4.54
CA GLN A 316 -18.10 8.57 -4.03
C GLN A 316 -18.22 8.52 -2.52
N VAL A 317 -18.75 7.42 -1.96
CA VAL A 317 -18.80 7.23 -0.51
C VAL A 317 -17.40 7.30 0.09
N TYR A 318 -16.40 6.67 -0.52
CA TYR A 318 -15.02 6.76 -0.04
C TYR A 318 -14.50 8.21 -0.05
N SER A 319 -14.68 8.94 -1.15
CA SER A 319 -14.27 10.34 -1.27
C SER A 319 -14.95 11.26 -0.25
N ASP A 320 -16.24 11.06 -0.01
CA ASP A 320 -17.05 11.91 0.86
C ASP A 320 -16.86 11.57 2.34
N LYS A 321 -16.56 10.29 2.64
CA LYS A 321 -16.64 9.74 3.99
C LYS A 321 -15.31 9.37 4.61
N TRP A 322 -14.28 9.02 3.83
CA TRP A 322 -13.00 8.61 4.41
C TRP A 322 -12.18 9.79 4.88
N ARG A 323 -11.57 9.59 6.05
CA ARG A 323 -10.58 10.49 6.61
C ARG A 323 -9.18 9.89 6.45
N PHE A 324 -8.23 10.74 6.12
CA PHE A 324 -6.82 10.38 6.01
C PHE A 324 -5.99 11.11 7.07
N ASN A 325 -4.86 10.52 7.45
CA ASN A 325 -3.91 11.11 8.41
C ASN A 325 -4.57 11.46 9.75
N ASP A 326 -5.29 10.49 10.35
CA ASP A 326 -6.18 10.76 11.48
C ASP A 326 -5.50 11.43 12.68
N GLY A 327 -4.22 11.13 12.93
CA GLY A 327 -3.43 11.84 13.96
C GLY A 327 -3.24 13.33 13.66
N PHE A 328 -2.90 13.69 12.42
CA PHE A 328 -2.75 15.08 12.02
C PHE A 328 -4.11 15.80 11.95
N PHE A 329 -5.13 15.12 11.42
CA PHE A 329 -6.50 15.63 11.47
C PHE A 329 -6.92 15.92 12.91
N SER A 330 -6.65 15.00 13.85
CA SER A 330 -7.00 15.17 15.26
C SER A 330 -6.32 16.38 15.89
N LEU A 331 -5.06 16.65 15.54
CA LEU A 331 -4.36 17.86 15.99
C LEU A 331 -5.02 19.14 15.45
N ILE A 332 -5.35 19.17 14.15
CA ILE A 332 -6.05 20.31 13.54
C ILE A 332 -7.43 20.49 14.17
N PHE A 333 -8.20 19.40 14.27
CA PHE A 333 -9.55 19.40 14.81
C PHE A 333 -9.58 19.90 16.25
N ALA A 334 -8.67 19.42 17.10
CA ALA A 334 -8.54 19.90 18.48
C ALA A 334 -8.24 21.40 18.54
N GLY A 335 -7.37 21.89 17.65
CA GLY A 335 -7.08 23.33 17.53
C GLY A 335 -8.28 24.15 17.08
N VAL A 336 -8.96 23.72 16.01
CA VAL A 336 -10.13 24.40 15.44
C VAL A 336 -11.31 24.41 16.42
N HIS A 337 -11.62 23.27 17.03
CA HIS A 337 -12.67 23.14 18.03
C HIS A 337 -12.45 24.03 19.25
N ARG A 338 -11.20 24.25 19.66
CA ARG A 338 -10.87 25.17 20.76
C ARG A 338 -11.10 26.65 20.41
N LEU A 339 -11.02 27.01 19.13
CA LEU A 339 -11.03 28.39 18.66
C LEU A 339 -12.36 28.85 18.09
N LEU A 340 -13.18 27.93 17.57
CA LEU A 340 -14.41 28.26 16.84
C LEU A 340 -15.64 27.66 17.53
N PRO A 341 -16.81 28.32 17.45
CA PRO A 341 -18.05 27.75 17.95
C PRO A 341 -18.43 26.46 17.24
N ASP A 342 -19.07 25.54 17.95
CA ASP A 342 -19.49 24.22 17.47
C ASP A 342 -20.21 24.24 16.12
N GLY A 343 -21.15 25.17 15.91
CA GLY A 343 -21.87 25.27 14.64
C GLY A 343 -20.94 25.50 13.44
N LEU A 344 -19.90 26.30 13.63
CA LEU A 344 -18.92 26.59 12.58
C LEU A 344 -17.97 25.40 12.37
N VAL A 345 -17.53 24.74 13.45
CA VAL A 345 -16.72 23.52 13.40
C VAL A 345 -17.45 22.42 12.63
N LYS A 346 -18.74 22.21 12.91
CA LYS A 346 -19.57 21.26 12.16
C LYS A 346 -19.62 21.62 10.68
N SER A 347 -19.88 22.88 10.34
CA SER A 347 -19.98 23.30 8.94
C SER A 347 -18.67 23.18 8.15
N LEU A 348 -17.51 23.33 8.80
CA LEU A 348 -16.20 23.33 8.15
C LEU A 348 -15.54 21.96 8.10
N MET A 349 -15.76 21.13 9.12
CA MET A 349 -14.98 19.90 9.33
C MET A 349 -15.82 18.62 9.30
N ILE A 350 -17.14 18.72 9.32
CA ILE A 350 -18.05 17.58 9.19
C ILE A 350 -18.73 17.64 7.82
N PRO A 351 -18.57 16.62 6.96
CA PRO A 351 -19.25 16.58 5.67
C PRO A 351 -20.76 16.77 5.81
N SER A 352 -21.37 17.49 4.87
CA SER A 352 -22.81 17.71 4.85
C SER A 352 -23.57 16.38 4.82
N GLY A 353 -24.59 16.23 5.67
CA GLY A 353 -25.40 15.00 5.78
C GLY A 353 -24.94 14.02 6.86
N TRP A 354 -23.94 14.39 7.66
CA TRP A 354 -23.46 13.60 8.79
C TRP A 354 -23.98 14.14 10.11
N ASP A 355 -24.71 13.29 10.85
CA ASP A 355 -25.20 13.63 12.18
C ASP A 355 -24.22 13.15 13.27
N ILE A 356 -22.98 13.66 13.21
CA ILE A 356 -21.93 13.35 14.18
C ILE A 356 -21.81 14.50 15.19
N THR A 357 -21.89 14.17 16.48
CA THR A 357 -21.64 15.14 17.55
C THR A 357 -20.15 15.46 17.64
N ILE A 358 -19.83 16.71 17.98
CA ILE A 358 -18.43 17.11 18.20
C ILE A 358 -17.80 16.32 19.33
N GLU A 359 -18.58 15.98 20.36
CA GLU A 359 -18.15 15.10 21.44
C GLU A 359 -17.75 13.71 20.91
N ALA A 360 -18.44 13.15 19.91
CA ALA A 360 -18.02 11.90 19.28
C ALA A 360 -16.70 12.03 18.51
N LEU A 361 -16.35 13.24 18.02
CA LEU A 361 -15.07 13.53 17.38
C LEU A 361 -13.92 13.73 18.38
N THR A 362 -14.20 14.24 19.59
CA THR A 362 -13.19 14.54 20.62
C THR A 362 -12.94 13.40 21.61
N THR A 363 -13.97 12.60 21.93
CA THR A 363 -13.91 11.58 23.01
C THR A 363 -13.53 10.18 22.51
N ARG A 364 -13.72 9.89 21.22
CA ARG A 364 -13.54 8.53 20.71
C ARG A 364 -12.10 8.31 20.25
N ARG A 365 -11.36 7.58 21.10
CA ARG A 365 -10.03 7.02 20.86
C ARG A 365 -9.90 6.50 19.42
N ILE A 366 -9.21 7.26 18.55
CA ILE A 366 -8.50 6.83 17.32
C ILE A 366 -9.36 6.17 16.21
N ASP A 367 -10.63 5.84 16.43
CA ASP A 367 -11.38 4.94 15.53
C ASP A 367 -12.68 5.55 14.98
N LEU A 368 -12.58 6.72 14.32
CA LEU A 368 -13.72 7.23 13.54
C LEU A 368 -14.00 6.40 12.28
N ALA A 369 -12.99 5.75 11.70
CA ALA A 369 -13.18 4.80 10.60
C ALA A 369 -14.14 3.66 10.99
N LEU A 370 -14.07 3.21 12.25
CA LEU A 370 -14.92 2.14 12.80
C LEU A 370 -16.38 2.56 13.05
N ILE A 371 -16.65 3.86 13.22
CA ILE A 371 -18.00 4.38 13.48
C ILE A 371 -18.77 4.54 12.17
N ILE A 372 -18.07 4.97 11.11
CA ILE A 372 -18.65 5.07 9.77
C ILE A 372 -18.96 3.67 9.21
N SER A 373 -18.21 2.65 9.64
CA SER A 373 -18.45 1.25 9.26
C SER A 373 -19.60 0.57 10.03
N LYS A 374 -19.97 1.08 11.22
CA LYS A 374 -20.99 0.50 12.11
C LYS A 374 -22.29 1.29 12.23
N ALA A 375 -22.32 2.54 11.77
CA ALA A 375 -23.50 3.43 11.85
C ALA A 375 -24.22 3.65 10.51
N ILE A 376 -23.96 2.80 9.52
CA ILE A 376 -24.81 2.63 8.32
C ILE A 376 -25.18 1.17 8.26
#